data_AF-A0A484H1U0-F1
#
_entry.id   AF-A0A484H1U0-F1
#
_cell.length_a   1.000
_cell.length_b   1.000
_cell.length_c   1.000
_cell.angle_alpha   90.00
_cell.angle_beta   90.00
_cell.angle_gamma   90.00
#
_symmetry.space_group_name_H-M   'P 1'
#
loop_
_entity.id
_entity.type
_entity.pdbx_description
1 polymer ?
#
loop_
_entity_poly.entity_id
_entity_poly.type
_entity_poly.pdbx_seq_one_letter_code
_entity_poly.pdbx_strand_id
1 'polypeptide(L)'
;MKHWCTPAINSHSHCIRRLCPALRTNIILRRNRHHQPPISNPLYWHYPTLAAVHLLFLHETGSNNPTGIPSNIDIIPFHPYYTIKDILGALLLILA
;
A
#
# COMPACT_ATOMS: atom_id res chain seq x y z
N MET A 1 -22.64 46.40 -28.84
CA MET A 1 -24.10 46.57 -29.01
C MET A 1 -24.71 45.22 -29.36
N LYS A 2 -25.89 44.94 -28.79
CA LYS A 2 -26.75 43.76 -29.01
C LYS A 2 -26.27 42.47 -28.34
N HIS A 3 -27.07 41.68 -27.63
CA HIS A 3 -28.35 41.82 -26.94
C HIS A 3 -28.45 40.48 -26.14
N TRP A 4 -28.76 40.55 -24.85
CA TRP A 4 -29.63 39.61 -24.11
C TRP A 4 -29.25 38.12 -23.99
N CYS A 5 -29.00 37.68 -22.75
CA CYS A 5 -29.77 36.61 -22.13
C CYS A 5 -29.54 36.61 -20.60
N THR A 6 -30.41 37.31 -19.88
CA THR A 6 -30.78 36.89 -18.53
C THR A 6 -31.93 35.89 -18.66
N PRO A 7 -31.97 34.86 -17.80
CA PRO A 7 -33.23 34.47 -17.19
C PRO A 7 -33.16 34.88 -15.72
N ALA A 8 -34.20 35.59 -15.31
CA ALA A 8 -34.51 35.86 -13.92
C ALA A 8 -34.56 34.53 -13.15
N ILE A 9 -33.68 34.38 -12.17
CA ILE A 9 -33.90 33.45 -11.07
C ILE A 9 -33.99 34.32 -9.82
N ASN A 10 -35.25 34.49 -9.42
CA ASN A 10 -35.75 35.17 -8.26
C ASN A 10 -34.79 35.15 -7.05
N SER A 11 -34.32 36.35 -6.69
CA SER A 11 -34.43 36.90 -5.34
C SER A 11 -34.42 35.89 -4.18
N HIS A 12 -33.32 35.19 -3.94
CA HIS A 12 -32.96 34.66 -2.59
C HIS A 12 -31.50 34.14 -2.49
N SER A 13 -30.58 34.55 -3.37
CA SER A 13 -29.25 33.92 -3.48
C SER A 13 -28.05 34.77 -3.05
N HIS A 14 -28.27 35.83 -2.28
CA HIS A 14 -27.16 36.64 -1.75
C HIS A 14 -26.54 36.11 -0.43
N CYS A 15 -27.03 35.01 0.13
CA CYS A 15 -26.49 34.44 1.38
C CYS A 15 -25.56 33.22 1.19
N ILE A 16 -25.42 32.66 -0.02
CA ILE A 16 -24.62 31.43 -0.24
C ILE A 16 -23.44 31.69 -1.20
N ARG A 17 -22.70 32.77 -0.99
CA ARG A 17 -21.37 32.99 -1.60
C ARG A 17 -20.23 33.04 -0.57
N ARG A 18 -20.51 32.59 0.65
CA ARG A 18 -19.55 32.49 1.76
C ARG A 18 -19.44 31.07 2.33
N LEU A 19 -19.69 30.03 1.54
CA LEU A 19 -19.20 28.72 1.94
C LEU A 19 -17.68 28.68 1.69
N CYS A 20 -16.93 28.50 2.77
CA CYS A 20 -15.49 28.31 2.77
C CYS A 20 -15.08 27.31 1.66
N PRO A 21 -13.92 27.50 1.00
CA PRO A 21 -13.41 26.57 -0.02
C PRO A 21 -13.37 25.10 0.47
N ALA A 22 -13.27 24.89 1.78
CA ALA A 22 -13.26 23.60 2.45
C ALA A 22 -14.54 22.76 2.32
N LEU A 23 -15.73 23.38 2.17
CA LEU A 23 -16.98 22.59 2.06
C LEU A 23 -17.32 22.27 0.59
N ARG A 24 -16.84 23.08 -0.36
CA ARG A 24 -17.01 22.81 -1.80
C ARG A 24 -16.12 21.64 -2.27
N THR A 25 -14.94 21.48 -1.67
CA THR A 25 -14.10 20.30 -1.91
C THR A 25 -14.71 19.03 -1.32
N ASN A 26 -15.37 19.07 -0.16
CA ASN A 26 -16.01 17.89 0.43
C ASN A 26 -17.16 17.30 -0.41
N ILE A 27 -17.91 18.15 -1.15
CA ILE A 27 -19.00 17.68 -2.02
C ILE A 27 -18.46 17.11 -3.34
N ILE A 28 -17.36 17.64 -3.87
CA ILE A 28 -16.69 17.11 -5.08
C ILE A 28 -15.90 15.83 -4.76
N LEU A 29 -15.26 15.75 -3.60
CA LEU A 29 -14.49 14.59 -3.16
C LEU A 29 -15.35 13.39 -2.78
N ARG A 30 -16.66 13.57 -2.52
CA ARG A 30 -17.58 12.45 -2.25
C ARG A 30 -18.00 11.64 -3.49
N ARG A 31 -17.64 12.06 -4.71
CA ARG A 31 -18.00 11.36 -5.95
C ARG A 31 -16.89 10.49 -6.55
N ASN A 32 -15.67 10.51 -5.98
CA ASN A 32 -14.60 9.58 -6.36
C ASN A 32 -14.45 8.46 -5.32
N ARG A 33 -15.52 7.65 -5.20
CA ARG A 33 -15.54 6.36 -4.48
C ARG A 33 -14.90 5.23 -5.31
N HIS A 34 -13.96 5.55 -6.19
CA HIS A 34 -13.00 4.58 -6.71
C HIS A 34 -11.67 4.80 -6.00
N HIS A 35 -11.53 4.11 -4.86
CA HIS A 35 -10.26 3.82 -4.23
C HIS A 35 -9.41 3.03 -5.26
N GLN A 36 -8.67 3.73 -6.10
CA GLN A 36 -7.51 3.14 -6.77
C GLN A 36 -6.39 3.10 -5.72
N PRO A 37 -5.81 1.93 -5.39
CA PRO A 37 -4.62 1.91 -4.55
C PRO A 37 -3.51 2.71 -5.25
N PRO A 38 -2.60 3.37 -4.52
CA PRO A 38 -1.56 4.21 -5.11
C PRO A 38 -0.53 3.33 -5.85
N ILE A 39 -0.81 2.97 -7.10
CA ILE A 39 0.15 2.36 -8.05
C ILE A 39 1.16 3.42 -8.55
N SER A 40 1.00 4.68 -8.15
CA SER A 40 1.75 5.82 -8.67
C SER A 40 3.16 5.99 -8.10
N ASN A 41 3.52 5.29 -7.01
CA ASN A 41 4.83 5.43 -6.40
C ASN A 41 5.76 4.35 -6.99
N PRO A 42 6.73 4.71 -7.87
CA PRO A 42 7.58 3.75 -8.56
C PRO A 42 8.47 2.94 -7.60
N LEU A 43 8.69 3.44 -6.38
CA LEU A 43 9.44 2.77 -5.34
C LEU A 43 8.85 1.42 -4.92
N TYR A 44 7.53 1.23 -4.99
CA TYR A 44 6.91 -0.05 -4.60
C TYR A 44 7.36 -1.23 -5.46
N TRP A 45 7.77 -0.98 -6.70
CA TRP A 45 8.25 -2.01 -7.61
C TRP A 45 9.69 -2.46 -7.32
N HIS A 46 10.47 -1.67 -6.58
CA HIS A 46 11.87 -1.99 -6.30
C HIS A 46 12.06 -2.92 -5.09
N TYR A 47 11.15 -2.89 -4.11
CA TYR A 47 11.25 -3.76 -2.93
C TYR A 47 11.35 -5.26 -3.23
N PRO A 48 10.53 -5.87 -4.12
CA PRO A 48 10.66 -7.30 -4.42
C PRO A 48 11.98 -7.61 -5.14
N THR A 49 12.53 -6.67 -5.93
CA THR A 49 13.82 -6.86 -6.61
C THR A 49 14.97 -6.95 -5.61
N LEU A 50 14.97 -6.09 -4.59
CA LEU A 50 15.97 -6.11 -3.54
C LEU A 50 15.83 -7.35 -2.65
N ALA A 51 14.60 -7.77 -2.34
CA ALA A 51 14.33 -9.00 -1.60
C ALA A 51 14.83 -10.24 -2.36
N ALA A 52 14.57 -10.34 -3.67
CA ALA A 52 15.03 -11.46 -4.49
C ALA A 52 16.57 -11.54 -4.57
N VAL A 53 17.24 -10.39 -4.80
CA VAL A 53 18.71 -10.33 -4.82
C VAL A 53 19.30 -10.67 -3.45
N HIS A 54 18.69 -10.19 -2.37
CA HIS A 54 19.11 -10.54 -1.02
C HIS A 54 18.97 -12.04 -0.74
N LEU A 55 17.85 -12.65 -1.11
CA LEU A 55 17.63 -14.10 -0.98
C LEU A 55 18.61 -14.91 -1.83
N LEU A 56 19.02 -14.41 -3.00
CA LEU A 56 20.02 -15.06 -3.84
C LEU A 56 21.39 -15.13 -3.14
N PHE A 57 21.83 -14.04 -2.51
CA PHE A 57 23.08 -14.07 -1.74
C PHE A 57 23.00 -15.00 -0.53
N LEU A 58 21.85 -15.01 0.16
CA LEU A 58 21.64 -15.89 1.31
C LEU A 58 21.58 -17.37 0.89
N HIS A 59 21.09 -17.68 -0.31
CA HIS A 59 21.08 -19.03 -0.86
C HIS A 59 22.50 -19.56 -1.07
N GLU A 60 23.41 -18.75 -1.62
CA GLU A 60 24.80 -19.17 -1.88
C GLU A 60 25.62 -19.32 -0.60
N THR A 61 25.43 -18.45 0.40
CA THR A 61 26.16 -18.54 1.68
C THR A 61 25.52 -19.49 2.68
N GLY A 62 24.24 -19.80 2.50
CA GLY A 62 23.40 -20.44 3.51
C GLY A 62 23.04 -19.51 4.67
N SER A 63 22.03 -19.91 5.46
CA SER A 63 21.64 -19.21 6.69
C SER A 63 22.61 -19.52 7.84
N ASN A 64 22.93 -18.52 8.66
CA ASN A 64 23.72 -18.75 9.87
C ASN A 64 22.88 -19.41 10.99
N ASN A 65 23.54 -20.15 11.87
CA ASN A 65 22.92 -20.77 13.05
C ASN A 65 23.18 -19.93 14.32
N PRO A 66 22.39 -20.07 15.39
CA PRO A 66 22.55 -19.26 16.61
C PRO A 66 23.89 -19.45 17.31
N THR A 67 24.62 -20.53 17.02
CA THR A 67 25.93 -20.80 17.60
C THR A 67 27.07 -20.19 16.78
N GLY A 68 26.83 -19.73 15.55
CA GLY A 68 27.84 -19.14 14.67
C GLY A 68 28.94 -20.11 14.20
N ILE A 69 28.74 -21.42 14.41
CA ILE A 69 29.67 -22.49 14.03
C ILE A 69 29.27 -22.98 12.64
N PRO A 70 30.19 -23.43 11.76
CA PRO A 70 29.82 -24.01 10.47
C PRO A 70 28.76 -25.12 10.62
N SER A 71 27.62 -24.95 9.96
CA SER A 71 26.48 -25.88 9.96
C SER A 71 26.63 -27.05 8.99
N ASN A 72 27.77 -27.19 8.30
CA ASN A 72 28.00 -28.21 7.25
C ASN A 72 27.74 -29.66 7.70
N ILE A 73 27.80 -29.93 9.00
CA ILE A 73 27.66 -31.27 9.57
C ILE A 73 26.17 -31.58 9.86
N ASP A 74 25.34 -30.54 10.04
CA ASP A 74 23.96 -30.64 10.53
C ASP A 74 22.96 -29.93 9.60
N ILE A 75 23.11 -30.13 8.28
CA ILE A 75 22.16 -29.56 7.31
C ILE A 75 20.87 -30.40 7.26
N ILE A 76 19.74 -29.77 7.58
CA ILE A 76 18.41 -30.40 7.54
C ILE A 76 17.64 -29.84 6.33
N PRO A 77 16.90 -30.66 5.58
CA PRO A 77 16.15 -30.18 4.41
C PRO A 77 15.08 -29.15 4.80
N PHE A 78 14.85 -28.16 3.93
CA PHE A 78 13.92 -27.06 4.18
C PHE A 78 12.48 -27.56 4.43
N HIS A 79 12.01 -28.46 3.57
CA HIS A 79 10.75 -29.16 3.73
C HIS A 79 11.01 -30.51 4.42
N PRO A 80 10.25 -30.90 5.47
CA PRO A 80 9.05 -30.25 6.01
C PRO A 80 9.30 -29.27 7.18
N TYR A 81 10.52 -29.22 7.72
CA TYR A 81 10.80 -28.63 9.03
C TYR A 81 10.58 -27.12 9.09
N TYR A 82 11.20 -26.37 8.17
CA TYR A 82 11.09 -24.91 8.16
C TYR A 82 9.73 -24.46 7.59
N THR A 83 9.14 -25.22 6.66
CA THR A 83 7.81 -24.93 6.12
C THR A 83 6.72 -24.94 7.20
N ILE A 84 6.71 -25.92 8.10
CA ILE A 84 5.74 -25.98 9.21
C ILE A 84 5.97 -24.82 10.19
N LYS A 85 7.24 -24.49 10.48
CA LYS A 85 7.61 -23.37 11.36
C LYS A 85 7.11 -22.03 10.81
N ASP A 86 7.26 -21.81 9.52
CA ASP A 86 6.82 -20.58 8.85
C ASP A 86 5.29 -20.47 8.80
N ILE A 87 4.58 -21.57 8.56
CA ILE A 87 3.11 -21.60 8.61
C ILE A 87 2.60 -21.29 10.02
N LEU A 88 3.22 -21.84 11.07
CA LEU A 88 2.87 -21.51 12.45
C LEU A 88 3.08 -20.02 12.72
N GLY A 89 4.21 -19.45 12.27
CA GLY A 89 4.48 -18.02 12.39
C GLY A 89 3.48 -17.14 11.63
N ALA A 90 3.10 -17.53 10.41
CA ALA A 90 2.09 -16.84 9.62
C ALA A 90 0.71 -16.89 10.29
N LEU A 91 0.32 -18.04 10.85
CA LEU A 91 -0.94 -18.18 11.59
C LEU A 91 -0.97 -17.26 12.82
N LEU A 92 0.14 -17.18 13.56
CA LEU A 92 0.25 -16.26 14.70
C LEU A 92 0.15 -14.80 14.27
N LEU A 93 0.77 -14.41 13.15
CA LEU A 93 0.71 -13.04 12.64
C LEU A 93 -0.70 -12.66 12.13
N ILE A 94 -1.49 -13.62 11.65
CA ILE A 94 -2.87 -13.39 11.22
C ILE A 94 -3.84 -13.33 12.41
N LEU A 95 -3.56 -14.10 13.47
CA LEU A 95 -4.39 -14.12 14.68
C LEU A 95 -4.07 -12.96 15.64
N ALA A 96 -2.85 -12.44 15.61
CA ALA A 96 -2.40 -11.29 16.38
C ALA A 96 -3.00 -9.98 15.88
#